data_AF-A0A0W0SD71-F1
#
_entry.id   AF-A0A0W0SD71-F1
#
_cell.length_a   1.000
_cell.length_b   1.000
_cell.length_c   1.000
_cell.angle_alpha   90.00
_cell.angle_beta   90.00
_cell.angle_gamma   90.00
#
_symmetry.space_group_name_H-M   'P 1'
#
loop_
_entity.id
_entity.type
_entity.pdbx_description
1 polymer ?
#
loop_
_entity_poly.entity_id
_entity_poly.type
_entity_poly.pdbx_seq_one_letter_code
_entity_poly.pdbx_strand_id
1 'polypeptide(L)'
;MKYYLVQHKTHCIFIMKILASINFINRTLRAVYLSLPAEHKVLGNDLLMKCRQELKLGKYKEAYKIAQNLYQLSGKPKEEVTSLFHGVLFAEDVLTDNSTILINQKSPYYKSLCKLSEELDFSITTHQFPQGNWTKDYVISVGDEILTSAVKVKPYLTPSFISTAKNNDKLYYGKLNLDQHHQSKTNIKSYFDWWNSSKEVIGQTTLLHKVVIEGGNLFCAINKFGERFYLVGENVVSETMAYNDCSRSIAIELILAELPCGPKNLLIIPQWTYHLDLQMAYLGNGQFIVHSFQQNDIDFELSADIIAKIKDTFTSLEKKFEKSIIDQTCTLLEKHGFEVAKVFGCLFYLDNHEDPAELAFVPYCKSSDCYDGALALMMNGVALDLNSGRYFIASHCEMKSFVSQFEASLQKLGIKELRSVDMLEGYDYDGSFSGIYYGIMGATSVTQVVATMNGALRCQTSVISRSILRIHSFEQEERISSRFFQVPKVKIDDEKEKKAFSTESNGKDTLDGPTYI
;
A
#
# COMPACT_ATOMS: atom_id res chain seq x y z
N MET A 1 -25.52 -4.46 22.74
CA MET A 1 -24.55 -4.58 23.86
C MET A 1 -23.16 -5.06 23.40
N LYS A 2 -23.03 -6.15 22.62
CA LYS A 2 -21.72 -6.59 22.06
C LYS A 2 -21.01 -5.54 21.20
N TYR A 3 -21.73 -4.78 20.37
CA TYR A 3 -21.14 -3.75 19.50
C TYR A 3 -20.68 -2.47 20.23
N TYR A 4 -21.38 -2.08 21.30
CA TYR A 4 -21.00 -0.94 22.15
C TYR A 4 -19.67 -1.19 22.90
N LEU A 5 -19.42 -2.44 23.28
CA LEU A 5 -18.15 -2.87 23.89
C LEU A 5 -16.97 -2.87 22.90
N VAL A 6 -17.24 -3.04 21.61
CA VAL A 6 -16.23 -2.91 20.55
C VAL A 6 -15.90 -1.43 20.35
N GLN A 7 -16.90 -0.56 20.16
CA GLN A 7 -16.69 0.89 19.98
C GLN A 7 -15.87 1.54 21.11
N HIS A 8 -16.18 1.22 22.37
CA HIS A 8 -15.47 1.79 23.51
C HIS A 8 -14.03 1.27 23.66
N LYS A 9 -13.77 0.01 23.29
CA LYS A 9 -12.41 -0.55 23.28
C LYS A 9 -11.58 0.04 22.15
N THR A 10 -12.13 0.15 20.95
CA THR A 10 -11.41 0.62 19.76
C THR A 10 -11.01 2.09 19.87
N HIS A 11 -11.90 2.97 20.35
CA HIS A 11 -11.58 4.38 20.57
C HIS A 11 -10.49 4.57 21.64
N CYS A 12 -10.52 3.76 22.71
CA CYS A 12 -9.47 3.76 23.73
C CYS A 12 -8.13 3.26 23.17
N ILE A 13 -8.13 2.22 22.32
CA ILE A 13 -6.91 1.69 21.68
C ILE A 13 -6.29 2.74 20.75
N PHE A 14 -7.10 3.45 19.97
CA PHE A 14 -6.64 4.54 19.09
C PHE A 14 -5.97 5.69 19.86
N ILE A 15 -6.63 6.20 20.91
CA ILE A 15 -6.04 7.22 21.78
C ILE A 15 -4.71 6.72 22.36
N MET A 16 -4.64 5.45 22.78
CA MET A 16 -3.42 4.88 23.33
C MET A 16 -2.24 4.81 22.33
N LYS A 17 -2.50 4.59 21.03
CA LYS A 17 -1.44 4.45 19.99
C LYS A 17 -0.76 5.77 19.62
N ILE A 18 -1.52 6.80 19.24
CA ILE A 18 -0.94 8.14 18.98
C ILE A 18 -0.26 8.66 20.24
N LEU A 19 -0.83 8.40 21.43
CA LEU A 19 -0.18 8.72 22.68
C LEU A 19 1.13 7.94 22.88
N ALA A 20 1.27 6.70 22.42
CA ALA A 20 2.51 5.94 22.52
C ALA A 20 3.65 6.58 21.71
N SER A 21 3.43 6.92 20.43
CA SER A 21 4.45 7.60 19.60
C SER A 21 4.76 8.99 20.15
N ILE A 22 3.75 9.77 20.56
CA ILE A 22 3.94 11.07 21.21
C ILE A 22 4.72 10.92 22.52
N ASN A 23 4.44 9.89 23.32
CA ASN A 23 5.15 9.61 24.57
C ASN A 23 6.60 9.20 24.32
N PHE A 24 6.86 8.42 23.27
CA PHE A 24 8.21 8.07 22.84
C PHE A 24 8.99 9.32 22.43
N ILE A 25 8.43 10.15 21.53
CA ILE A 25 9.01 11.44 21.14
C ILE A 25 9.29 12.31 22.38
N ASN A 26 8.32 12.45 23.28
CA ASN A 26 8.45 13.24 24.50
C ASN A 26 9.52 12.72 25.46
N ARG A 27 9.75 11.41 25.51
CA ARG A 27 10.78 10.76 26.33
C ARG A 27 12.15 11.01 25.73
N THR A 28 12.30 10.82 24.43
CA THR A 28 13.55 11.07 23.71
C THR A 28 13.94 12.54 23.77
N LEU A 29 13.02 13.46 23.51
CA LEU A 29 13.28 14.91 23.65
C LEU A 29 13.63 15.30 25.08
N ARG A 30 13.04 14.66 26.09
CA ARG A 30 13.43 14.87 27.50
C ARG A 30 14.86 14.40 27.75
N ALA A 31 15.26 13.26 27.20
CA ALA A 31 16.63 12.76 27.33
C ALA A 31 17.64 13.73 26.68
N VAL A 32 17.33 14.24 25.48
CA VAL A 32 18.15 15.27 24.79
C VAL A 32 18.24 16.55 25.63
N TYR A 33 17.13 17.02 26.18
CA TYR A 33 17.14 18.16 27.11
C TYR A 33 18.02 17.89 28.33
N LEU A 34 17.93 16.69 28.93
CA LEU A 34 18.72 16.32 30.10
C LEU A 34 20.23 16.26 29.79
N SER A 35 20.63 15.96 28.56
CA SER A 35 22.04 15.98 28.15
C SER A 35 22.59 17.37 27.81
N LEU A 36 21.76 18.42 27.76
CA LEU A 36 22.24 19.79 27.48
C LEU A 36 23.18 20.32 28.58
N PRO A 37 24.19 21.13 28.22
CA PRO A 37 24.97 21.94 29.15
C PRO A 37 24.11 22.90 29.99
N ALA A 38 24.61 23.33 31.15
CA ALA A 38 23.88 24.15 32.11
C ALA A 38 23.41 25.49 31.50
N GLU A 39 24.27 26.12 30.72
CA GLU A 39 24.03 27.38 30.00
C GLU A 39 22.89 27.31 28.97
N HIS A 40 22.54 26.10 28.51
CA HIS A 40 21.46 25.89 27.53
C HIS A 40 20.16 25.34 28.15
N LYS A 41 20.12 25.08 29.47
CA LYS A 41 18.95 24.47 30.12
C LYS A 41 17.69 25.31 30.04
N VAL A 42 17.79 26.63 30.22
CA VAL A 42 16.60 27.52 30.20
C VAL A 42 15.93 27.48 28.82
N LEU A 43 16.71 27.77 27.77
CA LEU A 43 16.21 27.73 26.39
C LEU A 43 15.76 26.32 25.97
N GLY A 44 16.50 25.28 26.36
CA GLY A 44 16.16 23.90 26.07
C GLY A 44 14.84 23.46 26.71
N ASN A 45 14.56 23.90 27.94
CA ASN A 45 13.30 23.63 28.62
C ASN A 45 12.12 24.32 27.90
N ASP A 46 12.29 25.58 27.48
CA ASP A 46 11.27 26.30 26.72
C ASP A 46 10.95 25.61 25.39
N LEU A 47 11.97 25.17 24.66
CA LEU A 47 11.80 24.41 23.42
C LEU A 47 11.09 23.07 23.67
N LEU A 48 11.49 22.33 24.70
CA LEU A 48 10.84 21.07 25.07
C LEU A 48 9.35 21.26 25.41
N MET A 49 9.02 22.30 26.17
CA MET A 49 7.64 22.61 26.56
C MET A 49 6.79 23.05 25.37
N LYS A 50 7.32 23.92 24.49
CA LYS A 50 6.65 24.32 23.25
C LYS A 50 6.41 23.12 22.33
N CYS A 51 7.43 22.28 22.12
CA CYS A 51 7.30 21.07 21.30
C CYS A 51 6.20 20.14 21.83
N ARG A 52 6.16 19.91 23.15
CA ARG A 52 5.10 19.12 23.81
C ARG A 52 3.70 19.68 23.60
N GLN A 53 3.56 20.99 23.64
CA GLN A 53 2.28 21.65 23.40
C GLN A 53 1.82 21.44 21.95
N GLU A 54 2.70 21.65 20.97
CA GLU A 54 2.38 21.45 19.56
C GLU A 54 2.03 19.98 19.26
N LEU A 55 2.77 19.01 19.83
CA LEU A 55 2.44 17.58 19.74
C LEU A 55 1.03 17.27 20.28
N LYS A 56 0.65 17.86 21.43
CA LYS A 56 -0.69 17.70 22.00
C LYS A 56 -1.80 18.32 21.13
N LEU A 57 -1.47 19.36 20.39
CA LEU A 57 -2.40 20.04 19.47
C LEU A 57 -2.45 19.36 18.09
N GLY A 58 -1.67 18.30 17.84
CA GLY A 58 -1.58 17.63 16.54
C GLY A 58 -0.78 18.41 15.49
N LYS A 59 -0.05 19.46 15.88
CA LYS A 59 0.76 20.31 15.01
C LYS A 59 2.17 19.75 14.86
N TYR A 60 2.28 18.59 14.22
CA TYR A 60 3.50 17.79 14.20
C TYR A 60 4.67 18.49 13.48
N LYS A 61 4.38 19.27 12.43
CA LYS A 61 5.41 20.00 11.65
C LYS A 61 6.06 21.10 12.47
N GLU A 62 5.27 21.84 13.24
CA GLU A 62 5.73 22.86 14.18
C GLU A 62 6.53 22.21 15.31
N ALA A 63 6.01 21.13 15.88
CA ALA A 63 6.71 20.35 16.91
C ALA A 63 8.09 19.88 16.42
N TYR A 64 8.18 19.41 15.18
CA TYR A 64 9.44 18.99 14.56
C TYR A 64 10.43 20.14 14.39
N LYS A 65 10.00 21.29 13.87
CA LYS A 65 10.88 22.48 13.76
C LYS A 65 11.43 22.89 15.12
N ILE A 66 10.60 22.84 16.17
CA ILE A 66 11.03 23.14 17.54
C ILE A 66 12.02 22.07 18.04
N ALA A 67 11.76 20.80 17.75
CA ALA A 67 12.65 19.70 18.11
C ALA A 67 14.00 19.78 17.39
N GLN A 68 14.05 20.23 16.14
CA GLN A 68 15.30 20.49 15.41
C GLN A 68 16.17 21.51 16.13
N ASN A 69 15.58 22.60 16.63
CA ASN A 69 16.31 23.59 17.43
C ASN A 69 16.86 22.99 18.73
N LEU A 70 16.10 22.11 19.39
CA LEU A 70 16.56 21.40 20.59
C LEU A 70 17.73 20.46 20.28
N TYR A 71 17.66 19.72 19.17
CA TYR A 71 18.74 18.84 18.72
C TYR A 71 19.99 19.63 18.35
N GLN A 72 19.83 20.75 17.65
CA GLN A 72 20.92 21.66 17.31
C GLN A 72 21.63 22.18 18.57
N LEU A 73 20.90 22.60 19.60
CA LEU A 73 21.48 23.02 20.89
C LEU A 73 22.25 21.88 21.59
N SER A 74 21.84 20.64 21.37
CA SER A 74 22.52 19.47 21.93
C SER A 74 23.71 18.95 21.11
N GLY A 75 23.97 19.56 19.94
CA GLY A 75 25.00 19.10 19.01
C GLY A 75 24.69 17.74 18.37
N LYS A 76 23.44 17.26 18.45
CA LYS A 76 23.03 15.99 17.85
C LYS A 76 22.74 16.13 16.36
N PRO A 77 22.95 15.06 15.57
CA PRO A 77 22.66 15.07 14.13
C PRO A 77 21.18 15.34 13.82
N LYS A 78 20.91 16.04 12.70
CA LYS A 78 19.56 16.37 12.23
C LYS A 78 18.77 15.12 11.80
N GLU A 79 19.48 14.09 11.39
CA GLU A 79 18.95 12.81 10.93
C GLU A 79 18.26 12.07 12.09
N GLU A 80 18.78 12.20 13.32
CA GLU A 80 18.19 11.60 14.51
C GLU A 80 16.80 12.18 14.81
N VAL A 81 16.63 13.51 14.76
CA VAL A 81 15.33 14.14 15.01
C VAL A 81 14.34 13.87 13.87
N THR A 82 14.84 13.75 12.64
CA THR A 82 14.01 13.39 11.48
C THR A 82 13.49 11.96 11.61
N SER A 83 14.36 11.02 12.03
CA SER A 83 13.98 9.65 12.34
C SER A 83 12.98 9.58 13.49
N LEU A 84 13.18 10.39 14.54
CA LEU A 84 12.30 10.43 15.71
C LEU A 84 10.87 10.86 15.36
N PHE A 85 10.73 11.81 14.43
CA PHE A 85 9.43 12.33 14.01
C PHE A 85 8.87 11.59 12.78
N HIS A 86 9.55 10.55 12.29
CA HIS A 86 9.25 10.04 10.95
C HIS A 86 7.82 9.49 10.85
N GLY A 87 7.44 8.62 11.79
CA GLY A 87 6.10 8.03 11.84
C GLY A 87 4.95 9.01 12.06
N VAL A 88 5.23 10.26 12.47
CA VAL A 88 4.21 11.32 12.58
C VAL A 88 4.24 12.30 11.40
N LEU A 89 5.39 12.51 10.75
CA LEU A 89 5.59 13.52 9.70
C LEU A 89 5.66 13.03 8.26
N PHE A 90 5.92 11.74 8.02
CA PHE A 90 6.07 11.23 6.67
C PHE A 90 5.01 10.18 6.35
N ALA A 91 4.46 10.34 5.16
CA ALA A 91 3.53 9.39 4.58
C ALA A 91 4.30 8.16 4.11
N GLU A 92 3.83 6.96 4.48
CA GLU A 92 4.39 5.67 4.03
C GLU A 92 4.11 5.40 2.54
N ASP A 93 3.64 6.39 1.76
CA ASP A 93 3.52 6.31 0.30
C ASP A 93 4.61 7.10 -0.45
N VAL A 94 5.47 7.81 0.28
CA VAL A 94 6.59 8.57 -0.30
C VAL A 94 7.88 8.04 0.27
N LEU A 95 8.76 7.58 -0.61
CA LEU A 95 10.09 7.14 -0.21
C LEU A 95 10.93 8.38 0.14
N THR A 96 11.47 8.39 1.35
CA THR A 96 12.43 9.41 1.81
C THR A 96 13.77 8.75 2.09
N ASP A 97 14.82 9.54 2.34
CA ASP A 97 16.13 9.01 2.75
C ASP A 97 16.08 8.19 4.05
N ASN A 98 15.03 8.36 4.86
CA ASN A 98 14.80 7.61 6.10
C ASN A 98 13.82 6.44 5.91
N SER A 99 13.48 6.10 4.67
CA SER A 99 12.60 5.00 4.31
C SER A 99 13.35 3.95 3.48
N THR A 100 12.70 2.80 3.25
CA THR A 100 13.16 1.75 2.34
C THR A 100 11.99 1.23 1.52
N ILE A 101 12.23 0.80 0.28
CA ILE A 101 11.26 0.02 -0.50
C ILE A 101 11.37 -1.44 -0.07
N LEU A 102 10.30 -2.00 0.48
CA LEU A 102 10.12 -3.43 0.67
C LEU A 102 9.55 -4.07 -0.60
N ILE A 103 10.21 -5.11 -1.12
CA ILE A 103 9.81 -5.82 -2.35
C ILE A 103 10.17 -7.31 -2.29
N ASN A 104 9.41 -8.15 -2.98
CA ASN A 104 9.73 -9.57 -3.13
C ASN A 104 10.90 -9.75 -4.12
N GLN A 105 11.90 -10.58 -3.80
CA GLN A 105 13.01 -10.86 -4.73
C GLN A 105 12.54 -11.45 -6.08
N LYS A 106 11.37 -12.07 -6.11
CA LYS A 106 10.75 -12.64 -7.33
C LYS A 106 9.88 -11.65 -8.10
N SER A 107 9.78 -10.39 -7.65
CA SER A 107 9.07 -9.36 -8.39
C SER A 107 9.81 -9.06 -9.70
N PRO A 108 9.11 -8.93 -10.84
CA PRO A 108 9.76 -8.63 -12.11
C PRO A 108 10.47 -7.27 -12.10
N TYR A 109 10.05 -6.37 -11.21
CA TYR A 109 10.62 -5.04 -11.04
C TYR A 109 11.89 -5.03 -10.17
N TYR A 110 12.20 -6.11 -9.45
CA TYR A 110 13.24 -6.12 -8.42
C TYR A 110 14.61 -5.69 -8.95
N LYS A 111 15.09 -6.31 -10.03
CA LYS A 111 16.40 -5.97 -10.63
C LYS A 111 16.49 -4.52 -11.09
N SER A 112 15.45 -4.02 -11.76
CA SER A 112 15.43 -2.64 -12.25
C SER A 112 15.38 -1.64 -11.09
N LEU A 113 14.62 -1.94 -10.03
CA LEU A 113 14.60 -1.14 -8.82
C LEU A 113 15.96 -1.11 -8.12
N CYS A 114 16.67 -2.24 -8.00
CA CYS A 114 18.02 -2.28 -7.44
C CYS A 114 18.97 -1.35 -8.19
N LYS A 115 18.99 -1.42 -9.52
CA LYS A 115 19.79 -0.51 -10.34
C LYS A 115 19.43 0.96 -10.08
N LEU A 116 18.13 1.27 -10.05
CA LEU A 116 17.67 2.64 -9.80
C LEU A 116 18.00 3.11 -8.37
N SER A 117 18.02 2.19 -7.40
CA SER A 117 18.38 2.46 -6.01
C SER A 117 19.84 2.88 -5.86
N GLU A 118 20.74 2.27 -6.63
CA GLU A 118 22.15 2.65 -6.71
C GLU A 118 22.31 4.02 -7.38
N GLU A 119 21.55 4.27 -8.44
CA GLU A 119 21.62 5.54 -9.20
C GLU A 119 21.07 6.74 -8.42
N LEU A 120 20.02 6.55 -7.61
CA LEU A 120 19.34 7.62 -6.88
C LEU A 120 19.66 7.66 -5.38
N ASP A 121 20.45 6.69 -4.88
CA ASP A 121 20.84 6.53 -3.48
C ASP A 121 19.65 6.36 -2.51
N PHE A 122 18.71 5.48 -2.86
CA PHE A 122 17.65 5.06 -1.93
C PHE A 122 17.83 3.59 -1.51
N SER A 123 17.18 3.18 -0.43
CA SER A 123 17.30 1.81 0.07
C SER A 123 16.19 0.89 -0.40
N ILE A 124 16.57 -0.36 -0.67
CA ILE A 124 15.68 -1.48 -0.93
C ILE A 124 15.91 -2.54 0.14
N THR A 125 14.83 -3.17 0.57
CA THR A 125 14.83 -4.33 1.45
C THR A 125 13.98 -5.41 0.82
N THR A 126 14.46 -6.65 0.89
CA THR A 126 13.77 -7.77 0.26
C THR A 126 13.05 -8.63 1.29
N HIS A 127 11.98 -9.30 0.86
CA HIS A 127 11.30 -10.32 1.66
C HIS A 127 11.04 -11.59 0.84
N GLN A 128 10.71 -12.68 1.53
CA GLN A 128 10.49 -14.01 0.95
C GLN A 128 9.05 -14.51 1.20
N PHE A 129 8.06 -13.61 1.17
CA PHE A 129 6.68 -14.04 1.45
C PHE A 129 6.22 -15.03 0.37
N PRO A 130 5.65 -16.19 0.76
CA PRO A 130 5.38 -17.29 -0.16
C PRO A 130 4.25 -16.99 -1.16
N GLN A 131 3.39 -16.00 -0.89
CA GLN A 131 2.24 -15.67 -1.74
C GLN A 131 2.47 -14.40 -2.57
N GLY A 132 3.42 -14.47 -3.50
CA GLY A 132 3.44 -13.59 -4.66
C GLY A 132 4.09 -12.22 -4.48
N ASN A 133 4.27 -11.57 -5.63
CA ASN A 133 5.02 -10.33 -5.77
C ASN A 133 4.25 -9.10 -5.29
N TRP A 134 3.00 -9.25 -4.87
CA TRP A 134 2.06 -8.19 -4.48
C TRP A 134 2.29 -7.69 -3.06
N THR A 135 3.51 -7.26 -2.76
CA THR A 135 3.97 -6.91 -1.39
C THR A 135 3.01 -5.99 -0.64
N LYS A 136 2.42 -5.00 -1.31
CA LYS A 136 1.52 -4.01 -0.67
C LYS A 136 0.17 -4.60 -0.27
N ASP A 137 -0.26 -5.69 -0.91
CA ASP A 137 -1.50 -6.40 -0.55
C ASP A 137 -1.35 -7.22 0.74
N TYR A 138 -0.10 -7.45 1.19
CA TYR A 138 0.21 -8.24 2.39
C TYR A 138 0.86 -7.43 3.51
N VAL A 139 1.58 -6.37 3.17
CA VAL A 139 2.32 -5.53 4.11
C VAL A 139 2.02 -4.09 3.81
N ILE A 140 1.08 -3.56 4.58
CA ILE A 140 0.76 -2.14 4.60
C ILE A 140 1.37 -1.56 5.87
N SER A 141 2.35 -0.67 5.70
CA SER A 141 2.85 0.15 6.81
C SER A 141 1.84 1.24 7.14
N VAL A 142 1.39 1.28 8.40
CA VAL A 142 0.48 2.31 8.91
C VAL A 142 1.08 2.97 10.15
N GLY A 143 1.99 3.92 9.92
CA GLY A 143 2.64 4.62 11.04
C GLY A 143 3.68 3.74 11.71
N ASP A 144 3.33 3.03 12.79
CA ASP A 144 4.22 2.15 13.56
C ASP A 144 3.84 0.65 13.50
N GLU A 145 2.83 0.30 12.69
CA GLU A 145 2.34 -1.07 12.56
C GLU A 145 2.33 -1.55 11.10
N ILE A 146 2.28 -2.88 10.93
CA ILE A 146 2.07 -3.54 9.65
C ILE A 146 0.70 -4.23 9.68
N LEU A 147 -0.19 -3.87 8.76
CA LEU A 147 -1.46 -4.57 8.55
C LEU A 147 -1.29 -5.73 7.56
N THR A 148 -1.98 -6.83 7.82
CA THR A 148 -2.06 -8.01 6.95
C THR A 148 -3.52 -8.38 6.67
N SER A 149 -3.78 -8.87 5.46
CA SER A 149 -5.12 -9.18 4.97
C SER A 149 -5.76 -10.40 5.66
N ALA A 150 -7.09 -10.38 5.78
CA ALA A 150 -7.89 -11.42 6.41
C ALA A 150 -7.83 -12.78 5.67
N VAL A 151 -7.87 -13.88 6.42
CA VAL A 151 -8.06 -15.24 5.87
C VAL A 151 -9.54 -15.52 5.68
N LYS A 152 -9.93 -16.21 4.60
CA LYS A 152 -11.34 -16.50 4.31
C LYS A 152 -11.70 -17.99 4.40
N VAL A 153 -12.94 -18.23 4.84
CA VAL A 153 -13.55 -19.56 5.00
C VAL A 153 -14.73 -19.79 4.03
N LYS A 154 -15.39 -18.75 3.45
CA LYS A 154 -16.57 -18.87 2.54
C LYS A 154 -16.75 -17.69 1.56
N PRO A 155 -17.46 -17.82 0.41
CA PRO A 155 -17.84 -16.70 -0.47
C PRO A 155 -18.70 -15.65 0.26
N TYR A 156 -18.49 -14.35 0.02
CA TYR A 156 -19.27 -13.24 0.64
C TYR A 156 -20.01 -12.34 -0.36
N LEU A 157 -19.76 -12.48 -1.67
CA LEU A 157 -20.44 -11.72 -2.70
C LEU A 157 -21.77 -12.40 -3.03
N THR A 158 -22.88 -11.79 -2.61
CA THR A 158 -24.23 -12.29 -2.90
C THR A 158 -24.88 -11.47 -4.03
N PRO A 159 -25.89 -12.00 -4.75
CA PRO A 159 -26.63 -11.21 -5.75
C PRO A 159 -27.23 -9.93 -5.18
N SER A 160 -27.70 -9.97 -3.92
CA SER A 160 -28.22 -8.79 -3.21
C SER A 160 -27.13 -7.73 -3.00
N PHE A 161 -25.90 -8.16 -2.68
CA PHE A 161 -24.77 -7.26 -2.55
C PHE A 161 -24.40 -6.64 -3.91
N ILE A 162 -24.32 -7.43 -4.98
CA ILE A 162 -24.03 -6.93 -6.33
C ILE A 162 -25.06 -5.87 -6.74
N SER A 163 -26.35 -6.12 -6.48
CA SER A 163 -27.41 -5.13 -6.74
C SER A 163 -27.20 -3.84 -5.93
N THR A 164 -26.76 -3.93 -4.68
CA THR A 164 -26.45 -2.76 -3.84
C THR A 164 -25.24 -1.99 -4.38
N ALA A 165 -24.18 -2.70 -4.79
CA ALA A 165 -22.98 -2.11 -5.37
C ALA A 165 -23.28 -1.39 -6.70
N LYS A 166 -24.15 -1.95 -7.55
CA LYS A 166 -24.63 -1.30 -8.78
C LYS A 166 -25.38 0.01 -8.51
N ASN A 167 -26.08 0.11 -7.39
CA ASN A 167 -26.82 1.31 -7.00
C ASN A 167 -25.94 2.37 -6.30
N ASN A 168 -24.68 2.06 -6.00
CA ASN A 168 -23.73 3.00 -5.42
C ASN A 168 -23.05 3.81 -6.53
N ASP A 169 -23.41 5.08 -6.67
CA ASP A 169 -22.91 5.98 -7.72
C ASP A 169 -21.43 6.37 -7.56
N LYS A 170 -20.83 6.07 -6.41
CA LYS A 170 -19.40 6.23 -6.11
C LYS A 170 -18.55 5.05 -6.59
N LEU A 171 -19.18 3.99 -7.08
CA LEU A 171 -18.53 2.81 -7.64
C LEU A 171 -18.78 2.71 -9.14
N TYR A 172 -17.86 2.06 -9.83
CA TYR A 172 -17.95 1.83 -11.28
C TYR A 172 -18.99 0.78 -11.69
N TYR A 173 -19.40 -0.13 -10.79
CA TYR A 173 -20.27 -1.27 -11.10
C TYR A 173 -21.57 -0.87 -11.79
N GLY A 174 -22.26 0.17 -11.28
CA GLY A 174 -23.50 0.66 -11.90
C GLY A 174 -23.27 1.32 -13.25
N LYS A 175 -22.23 2.17 -13.34
CA LYS A 175 -21.90 2.96 -14.55
C LYS A 175 -21.42 2.09 -15.72
N LEU A 176 -20.83 0.94 -15.42
CA LEU A 176 -20.35 -0.06 -16.38
C LEU A 176 -21.29 -1.27 -16.50
N ASN A 177 -22.41 -1.28 -15.76
CA ASN A 177 -23.39 -2.37 -15.74
C ASN A 177 -22.78 -3.76 -15.39
N LEU A 178 -21.82 -3.81 -14.47
CA LEU A 178 -21.09 -5.04 -14.15
C LEU A 178 -21.84 -5.92 -13.15
N ASP A 179 -22.11 -7.17 -13.52
CA ASP A 179 -22.70 -8.19 -12.64
C ASP A 179 -21.66 -8.92 -11.77
N GLN A 180 -20.39 -8.61 -11.96
CA GLN A 180 -19.28 -9.19 -11.21
C GLN A 180 -18.62 -8.11 -10.35
N HIS A 181 -18.22 -8.50 -9.14
CA HIS A 181 -17.43 -7.66 -8.24
C HIS A 181 -16.06 -8.32 -8.06
N HIS A 182 -15.01 -7.51 -8.13
CA HIS A 182 -13.66 -8.01 -7.85
C HIS A 182 -13.62 -8.56 -6.43
N GLN A 183 -13.04 -9.73 -6.22
CA GLN A 183 -12.82 -10.22 -4.86
C GLN A 183 -11.39 -9.87 -4.49
N SER A 184 -11.24 -9.15 -3.38
CA SER A 184 -9.92 -8.94 -2.79
C SER A 184 -9.11 -10.24 -2.69
N LYS A 185 -7.83 -10.22 -3.04
CA LYS A 185 -6.94 -11.38 -2.91
C LYS A 185 -6.85 -11.81 -1.45
N THR A 186 -7.11 -13.09 -1.20
CA THR A 186 -6.97 -13.73 0.11
C THR A 186 -5.78 -14.67 0.11
N ASN A 187 -4.92 -14.68 1.14
CA ASN A 187 -4.47 -15.88 1.89
C ASN A 187 -3.09 -15.75 2.59
N ILE A 188 -3.06 -16.13 3.88
CA ILE A 188 -2.08 -17.08 4.45
C ILE A 188 -2.87 -18.06 5.34
N LYS A 189 -2.71 -19.37 5.14
CA LYS A 189 -3.64 -20.40 5.68
C LYS A 189 -3.53 -20.64 7.19
N SER A 190 -2.39 -20.28 7.80
CA SER A 190 -2.19 -20.43 9.24
C SER A 190 -1.14 -19.46 9.78
N TYR A 191 -1.25 -19.16 11.08
CA TYR A 191 -0.21 -18.47 11.85
C TYR A 191 1.17 -19.12 11.69
N PHE A 192 1.26 -20.45 11.59
CA PHE A 192 2.53 -21.18 11.49
C PHE A 192 3.22 -21.04 10.12
N ASP A 193 2.45 -21.01 9.02
CA ASP A 193 3.00 -20.84 7.66
C ASP A 193 3.56 -19.42 7.44
N TRP A 194 2.94 -18.42 8.08
CA TRP A 194 3.42 -17.04 8.12
C TRP A 194 4.60 -16.82 9.08
N TRP A 195 4.56 -17.46 10.25
CA TRP A 195 5.54 -17.33 11.35
C TRP A 195 6.94 -17.82 10.98
N ASN A 196 7.05 -18.91 10.21
CA ASN A 196 8.34 -19.46 9.84
C ASN A 196 9.07 -18.64 8.76
N SER A 197 8.34 -17.93 7.88
CA SER A 197 8.91 -17.18 6.74
C SER A 197 9.13 -15.69 6.99
N SER A 198 8.57 -15.14 8.08
CA SER A 198 8.51 -13.68 8.33
C SER A 198 9.15 -13.28 9.67
N LYS A 199 9.87 -14.21 10.30
CA LYS A 199 10.31 -14.17 11.70
C LYS A 199 11.21 -12.98 12.06
N GLU A 200 11.93 -12.43 11.09
CA GLU A 200 12.80 -11.26 11.28
C GLU A 200 12.04 -9.91 11.20
N VAL A 201 10.89 -9.86 10.53
CA VAL A 201 10.13 -8.60 10.37
C VAL A 201 8.90 -8.54 11.29
N ILE A 202 8.37 -9.70 11.72
CA ILE A 202 7.06 -9.76 12.39
C ILE A 202 7.11 -10.38 13.78
N GLY A 203 7.97 -9.84 14.65
CA GLY A 203 7.90 -10.15 16.07
C GLY A 203 6.68 -9.57 16.81
N GLN A 204 5.75 -8.88 16.13
CA GLN A 204 4.83 -7.95 16.82
C GLN A 204 3.34 -7.89 16.40
N THR A 205 2.83 -8.61 15.41
CA THR A 205 1.39 -8.49 15.06
C THR A 205 0.56 -9.70 15.53
N THR A 206 -0.52 -9.45 16.26
CA THR A 206 -1.40 -10.49 16.86
C THR A 206 -2.88 -10.34 16.49
N LEU A 207 -3.25 -9.52 15.51
CA LEU A 207 -4.65 -9.40 15.09
C LEU A 207 -4.93 -10.05 13.74
N LEU A 208 -5.97 -10.86 13.73
CA LEU A 208 -6.66 -11.35 12.54
C LEU A 208 -7.85 -10.42 12.30
N HIS A 209 -7.75 -9.56 11.28
CA HIS A 209 -8.69 -8.45 11.08
C HIS A 209 -9.84 -8.83 10.14
N LYS A 210 -11.02 -8.21 10.31
CA LYS A 210 -12.23 -8.44 9.48
C LYS A 210 -12.49 -7.29 8.50
N VAL A 211 -11.44 -6.63 8.02
CA VAL A 211 -11.55 -5.53 7.07
C VAL A 211 -10.86 -5.95 5.77
N VAL A 212 -11.48 -5.62 4.64
CA VAL A 212 -10.98 -5.99 3.32
C VAL A 212 -10.21 -4.80 2.74
N ILE A 213 -8.96 -4.62 3.18
CA ILE A 213 -8.07 -3.56 2.68
C ILE A 213 -6.97 -4.20 1.83
N GLU A 214 -6.89 -3.78 0.57
CA GLU A 214 -5.77 -4.08 -0.31
C GLU A 214 -4.86 -2.86 -0.43
N GLY A 215 -3.56 -3.08 -0.60
CA GLY A 215 -2.56 -2.01 -0.63
C GLY A 215 -2.76 -1.01 -1.78
N GLY A 216 -3.25 -1.51 -2.93
CA GLY A 216 -3.62 -0.66 -4.07
C GLY A 216 -4.81 0.26 -3.82
N ASN A 217 -5.58 0.03 -2.75
CA ASN A 217 -6.77 0.79 -2.39
C ASN A 217 -6.59 1.71 -1.17
N LEU A 218 -5.38 1.79 -0.61
CA LEU A 218 -5.07 2.62 0.54
C LEU A 218 -3.92 3.56 0.22
N PHE A 219 -4.11 4.85 0.53
CA PHE A 219 -3.01 5.81 0.63
C PHE A 219 -2.87 6.34 2.05
N CYS A 220 -1.64 6.53 2.50
CA CYS A 220 -1.30 7.37 3.63
C CYS A 220 -0.67 8.65 3.09
N ALA A 221 -1.30 9.80 3.33
CA ALA A 221 -0.85 11.08 2.80
C ALA A 221 -0.79 12.16 3.88
N ILE A 222 -0.04 13.22 3.61
CA ILE A 222 0.08 14.38 4.52
C ILE A 222 -0.18 15.62 3.70
N ASN A 223 -1.18 16.41 4.11
CA ASN A 223 -1.57 17.60 3.35
C ASN A 223 -0.54 18.73 3.49
N LYS A 224 -0.78 19.87 2.82
CA LYS A 224 0.12 21.04 2.88
C LYS A 224 0.28 21.62 4.28
N PHE A 225 -0.70 21.38 5.14
CA PHE A 225 -0.73 21.83 6.54
C PHE A 225 0.00 20.87 7.48
N GLY A 226 0.50 19.72 7.00
CA GLY A 226 1.19 18.73 7.82
C GLY A 226 0.26 17.77 8.55
N GLU A 227 -1.02 17.73 8.17
CA GLU A 227 -2.01 16.82 8.75
C GLU A 227 -2.01 15.49 7.98
N ARG A 228 -1.97 14.38 8.72
CA ARG A 228 -2.01 13.03 8.15
C ARG A 228 -3.44 12.61 7.83
N PHE A 229 -3.62 12.03 6.66
CA PHE A 229 -4.85 11.40 6.20
C PHE A 229 -4.59 9.99 5.70
N TYR A 230 -5.58 9.13 5.91
CA TYR A 230 -5.67 7.84 5.25
C TYR A 230 -6.80 7.92 4.23
N LEU A 231 -6.51 7.53 3.00
CA LEU A 231 -7.46 7.58 1.90
C LEU A 231 -7.73 6.14 1.49
N VAL A 232 -8.99 5.73 1.57
CA VAL A 232 -9.42 4.40 1.14
C VAL A 232 -10.40 4.53 -0.01
N GLY A 233 -10.29 3.65 -0.98
CA GLY A 233 -11.27 3.54 -2.05
C GLY A 233 -12.65 3.10 -1.53
N GLU A 234 -13.74 3.57 -2.13
CA GLU A 234 -15.11 3.13 -1.82
C GLU A 234 -15.28 1.61 -2.00
N ASN A 235 -14.48 0.96 -2.86
CA ASN A 235 -14.48 -0.48 -3.05
C ASN A 235 -14.10 -1.23 -1.75
N VAL A 236 -13.17 -0.70 -0.95
CA VAL A 236 -12.82 -1.25 0.38
C VAL A 236 -14.02 -1.21 1.33
N VAL A 237 -14.78 -0.12 1.30
CA VAL A 237 -16.00 0.02 2.12
C VAL A 237 -17.04 -0.99 1.67
N SER A 238 -17.27 -1.09 0.37
CA SER A 238 -18.20 -2.04 -0.25
C SER A 238 -17.87 -3.49 0.10
N GLU A 239 -16.61 -3.88 -0.04
CA GLU A 239 -16.15 -5.24 0.28
C GLU A 239 -16.22 -5.54 1.77
N THR A 240 -15.90 -4.56 2.62
CA THR A 240 -16.03 -4.69 4.08
C THR A 240 -17.51 -4.84 4.48
N MET A 241 -18.43 -4.15 3.82
CA MET A 241 -19.88 -4.35 3.99
C MET A 241 -20.28 -5.78 3.63
N ALA A 242 -19.87 -6.28 2.47
CA ALA A 242 -20.19 -7.63 2.01
C ALA A 242 -19.61 -8.70 2.95
N TYR A 243 -18.34 -8.56 3.31
CA TYR A 243 -17.62 -9.52 4.15
C TYR A 243 -18.29 -9.66 5.53
N ASN A 244 -18.75 -8.54 6.11
CA ASN A 244 -19.28 -8.50 7.46
C ASN A 244 -20.82 -8.51 7.52
N ASP A 245 -21.51 -8.52 6.38
CA ASP A 245 -22.96 -8.34 6.27
C ASP A 245 -23.46 -7.15 7.11
N CYS A 246 -22.89 -5.97 6.82
CA CYS A 246 -23.12 -4.77 7.63
C CYS A 246 -23.40 -3.52 6.79
N SER A 247 -23.90 -2.47 7.45
CA SER A 247 -24.15 -1.18 6.81
C SER A 247 -22.85 -0.45 6.47
N ARG A 248 -22.91 0.49 5.51
CA ARG A 248 -21.78 1.36 5.13
C ARG A 248 -21.16 2.08 6.34
N SER A 249 -22.00 2.57 7.26
CA SER A 249 -21.52 3.25 8.47
C SER A 249 -20.70 2.32 9.37
N ILE A 250 -21.17 1.07 9.55
CA ILE A 250 -20.47 0.06 10.34
C ILE A 250 -19.16 -0.34 9.65
N ALA A 251 -19.17 -0.50 8.32
CA ALA A 251 -17.95 -0.81 7.57
C ALA A 251 -16.89 0.29 7.71
N ILE A 252 -17.27 1.56 7.67
CA ILE A 252 -16.35 2.69 7.91
C ILE A 252 -15.82 2.68 9.35
N GLU A 253 -16.65 2.39 10.34
CA GLU A 253 -16.19 2.23 11.73
C GLU A 253 -15.18 1.09 11.88
N LEU A 254 -15.40 -0.02 11.18
CA LEU A 254 -14.44 -1.13 11.14
C LEU A 254 -13.13 -0.71 10.48
N ILE A 255 -13.15 0.02 9.36
CA ILE A 255 -11.94 0.53 8.72
C ILE A 255 -11.19 1.52 9.63
N LEU A 256 -11.91 2.45 10.27
CA LEU A 256 -11.35 3.40 11.23
C LEU A 256 -10.70 2.72 12.42
N ALA A 257 -11.18 1.53 12.82
CA ALA A 257 -10.61 0.75 13.90
C ALA A 257 -9.18 0.27 13.59
N GLU A 258 -8.89 0.04 12.31
CA GLU A 258 -7.62 -0.55 11.86
C GLU A 258 -6.58 0.48 11.46
N LEU A 259 -7.02 1.68 11.08
CA LEU A 259 -6.13 2.76 10.69
C LEU A 259 -5.81 3.64 11.91
N PRO A 260 -4.56 4.08 12.11
CA PRO A 260 -4.21 4.95 13.22
C PRO A 260 -4.64 6.41 12.94
N CYS A 261 -5.93 6.62 12.71
CA CYS A 261 -6.50 7.92 12.38
C CYS A 261 -7.87 8.17 13.04
N GLY A 262 -8.17 9.45 13.27
CA GLY A 262 -9.50 9.86 13.71
C GLY A 262 -10.50 9.89 12.55
N PRO A 263 -11.82 9.95 12.82
CA PRO A 263 -12.85 9.94 11.78
C PRO A 263 -12.71 11.05 10.72
N LYS A 264 -12.15 12.21 11.09
CA LYS A 264 -11.92 13.34 10.18
C LYS A 264 -10.71 13.14 9.26
N ASN A 265 -9.83 12.21 9.59
CA ASN A 265 -8.59 11.94 8.89
C ASN A 265 -8.69 10.70 7.98
N LEU A 266 -9.84 10.04 7.93
CA LEU A 266 -10.16 9.02 6.93
C LEU A 266 -10.98 9.64 5.80
N LEU A 267 -10.46 9.57 4.58
CA LEU A 267 -11.15 10.00 3.38
C LEU A 267 -11.58 8.78 2.58
N ILE A 268 -12.87 8.68 2.25
CA ILE A 268 -13.39 7.63 1.37
C ILE A 268 -13.47 8.19 -0.05
N ILE A 269 -12.72 7.62 -0.98
CA ILE A 269 -12.54 8.12 -2.34
C ILE A 269 -13.45 7.33 -3.31
N PRO A 270 -14.30 8.00 -4.12
CA PRO A 270 -15.06 7.31 -5.17
C PRO A 270 -14.12 6.71 -6.22
N GLN A 271 -14.52 5.63 -6.87
CA GLN A 271 -13.62 4.82 -7.72
C GLN A 271 -14.20 4.47 -9.10
N TRP A 272 -13.42 4.74 -10.15
CA TRP A 272 -13.67 4.20 -11.49
C TRP A 272 -12.84 2.94 -11.79
N THR A 273 -11.80 2.68 -11.00
CA THR A 273 -10.90 1.53 -11.08
C THR A 273 -11.05 0.57 -9.91
N TYR A 274 -10.59 -0.68 -10.07
CA TYR A 274 -10.61 -1.67 -8.98
C TYR A 274 -9.63 -1.31 -7.84
N HIS A 275 -8.45 -0.78 -8.20
CA HIS A 275 -7.45 -0.25 -7.27
C HIS A 275 -7.35 1.26 -7.41
N LEU A 276 -7.37 1.96 -6.29
CA LEU A 276 -7.31 3.42 -6.23
C LEU A 276 -6.03 3.99 -6.85
N ASP A 277 -4.92 3.26 -6.82
CA ASP A 277 -3.65 3.68 -7.40
C ASP A 277 -3.54 3.56 -8.93
N LEU A 278 -4.58 3.05 -9.59
CA LEU A 278 -4.78 3.25 -11.03
C LEU A 278 -5.47 4.60 -11.33
N GLN A 279 -6.20 5.15 -10.37
CA GLN A 279 -6.94 6.40 -10.52
C GLN A 279 -6.15 7.62 -10.06
N MET A 280 -5.29 7.50 -9.05
CA MET A 280 -4.56 8.62 -8.46
C MET A 280 -3.22 8.21 -7.88
N ALA A 281 -2.29 9.15 -7.75
CA ALA A 281 -1.01 8.93 -7.09
C ALA A 281 -0.67 10.09 -6.14
N TYR A 282 -0.14 9.75 -4.96
CA TYR A 282 0.38 10.72 -4.01
C TYR A 282 1.84 11.04 -4.35
N LEU A 283 2.17 12.32 -4.51
CA LEU A 283 3.50 12.77 -4.92
C LEU A 283 4.36 13.29 -3.75
N GLY A 284 3.86 13.19 -2.52
CA GLY A 284 4.43 13.90 -1.37
C GLY A 284 4.06 15.37 -1.35
N ASN A 285 4.50 16.05 -0.29
CA ASN A 285 4.28 17.49 -0.08
C ASN A 285 2.81 17.94 -0.21
N GLY A 286 1.86 17.07 0.14
CA GLY A 286 0.44 17.36 0.04
C GLY A 286 -0.08 17.45 -1.39
N GLN A 287 0.60 16.84 -2.36
CA GLN A 287 0.22 16.88 -3.78
C GLN A 287 -0.28 15.52 -4.25
N PHE A 288 -1.39 15.52 -4.98
CA PHE A 288 -1.91 14.37 -5.71
C PHE A 288 -1.99 14.67 -7.20
N ILE A 289 -1.73 13.65 -8.01
CA ILE A 289 -2.22 13.58 -9.37
C ILE A 289 -3.43 12.65 -9.42
N VAL A 290 -4.43 13.02 -10.23
CA VAL A 290 -5.63 12.22 -10.45
C VAL A 290 -5.82 12.06 -11.95
N HIS A 291 -6.07 10.83 -12.40
CA HIS A 291 -6.34 10.55 -13.80
C HIS A 291 -7.59 11.31 -14.26
N SER A 292 -7.51 11.92 -15.43
CA SER A 292 -8.62 12.61 -16.10
C SER A 292 -8.84 11.98 -17.46
N PHE A 293 -10.11 11.79 -17.84
CA PHE A 293 -10.45 11.30 -19.18
C PHE A 293 -10.44 12.42 -20.22
N GLN A 294 -10.42 13.69 -19.78
CA GLN A 294 -10.32 14.85 -20.64
C GLN A 294 -8.91 14.98 -21.22
N GLN A 295 -8.77 14.70 -22.52
CA GLN A 295 -7.53 14.87 -23.26
C GLN A 295 -7.81 15.24 -24.72
N ASN A 296 -7.30 16.39 -25.15
CA ASN A 296 -7.55 16.92 -26.50
C ASN A 296 -6.57 16.36 -27.54
N ASP A 297 -5.32 16.12 -27.15
CA ASP A 297 -4.22 15.79 -28.06
C ASP A 297 -3.78 14.33 -27.88
N ILE A 298 -4.60 13.40 -28.40
CA ILE A 298 -4.24 11.98 -28.48
C ILE A 298 -3.58 11.73 -29.83
N ASP A 299 -2.26 11.93 -29.87
CA ASP A 299 -1.40 11.63 -31.02
C ASP A 299 -0.04 11.13 -30.52
N PHE A 300 -0.03 9.89 -30.02
CA PHE A 300 1.14 9.26 -29.43
C PHE A 300 1.88 8.35 -30.43
N GLU A 301 1.94 8.76 -31.70
CA GLU A 301 2.58 7.97 -32.78
C GLU A 301 1.86 6.62 -33.03
N LEU A 302 0.56 6.56 -32.75
CA LEU A 302 -0.29 5.39 -32.92
C LEU A 302 -0.99 5.41 -34.29
N SER A 303 -1.49 4.25 -34.73
CA SER A 303 -2.27 4.19 -35.96
C SER A 303 -3.59 4.96 -35.83
N ALA A 304 -4.10 5.48 -36.95
CA ALA A 304 -5.36 6.23 -36.95
C ALA A 304 -6.55 5.43 -36.40
N ASP A 305 -6.58 4.12 -36.64
CA ASP A 305 -7.58 3.19 -36.09
C ASP A 305 -7.52 3.14 -34.56
N ILE A 306 -6.32 2.93 -34.00
CA ILE A 306 -6.12 2.89 -32.55
C ILE A 306 -6.47 4.25 -31.91
N ILE A 307 -6.07 5.36 -32.54
CA ILE A 307 -6.41 6.72 -32.05
C ILE A 307 -7.93 6.91 -32.00
N ALA A 308 -8.66 6.45 -33.02
CA ALA A 308 -10.12 6.53 -33.03
C ALA A 308 -10.73 5.72 -31.87
N LYS A 309 -10.29 4.47 -31.67
CA LYS A 309 -10.76 3.62 -30.56
C LYS A 309 -10.47 4.22 -29.19
N ILE A 310 -9.28 4.80 -29.00
CA ILE A 310 -8.93 5.52 -27.77
C ILE A 310 -9.90 6.69 -27.56
N LYS A 311 -10.08 7.55 -28.57
CA LYS A 311 -10.96 8.73 -28.47
C LYS A 311 -12.39 8.34 -28.11
N ASP A 312 -12.92 7.29 -28.73
CA ASP A 312 -14.26 6.80 -28.46
C ASP A 312 -14.37 6.23 -27.03
N THR A 313 -13.40 5.40 -26.64
CA THR A 313 -13.30 4.85 -25.27
C THR A 313 -13.28 5.97 -24.24
N PHE A 314 -12.35 6.91 -24.35
CA PHE A 314 -12.17 8.00 -23.39
C PHE A 314 -13.35 8.97 -23.38
N THR A 315 -13.98 9.25 -24.52
CA THR A 315 -15.22 10.06 -24.58
C THR A 315 -16.36 9.38 -23.82
N SER A 316 -16.49 8.05 -23.94
CA SER A 316 -17.49 7.27 -23.20
C SER A 316 -17.20 7.29 -21.70
N LEU A 317 -15.95 7.07 -21.30
CA LEU A 317 -15.52 7.05 -19.90
C LEU A 317 -15.61 8.43 -19.24
N GLU A 318 -15.29 9.52 -19.96
CA GLU A 318 -15.44 10.89 -19.49
C GLU A 318 -16.89 11.15 -19.08
N LYS A 319 -17.86 10.85 -19.96
CA LYS A 319 -19.30 10.99 -19.68
C LYS A 319 -19.73 10.20 -18.44
N LYS A 320 -19.14 9.02 -18.22
CA LYS A 320 -19.47 8.14 -17.09
C LYS A 320 -18.82 8.61 -15.78
N PHE A 321 -17.57 9.06 -15.79
CA PHE A 321 -16.75 9.13 -14.58
C PHE A 321 -16.18 10.49 -14.24
N GLU A 322 -15.94 11.37 -15.22
CA GLU A 322 -15.21 12.62 -14.98
C GLU A 322 -15.87 13.45 -13.87
N LYS A 323 -17.16 13.78 -14.04
CA LYS A 323 -17.90 14.59 -13.06
C LYS A 323 -18.19 13.86 -11.75
N SER A 324 -18.53 12.57 -11.82
CA SER A 324 -19.02 11.83 -10.66
C SER A 324 -17.91 11.24 -9.78
N ILE A 325 -16.72 11.03 -10.34
CA ILE A 325 -15.62 10.35 -9.66
C ILE A 325 -14.39 11.24 -9.64
N ILE A 326 -13.92 11.71 -10.79
CA ILE A 326 -12.67 12.49 -10.88
C ILE A 326 -12.85 13.85 -10.18
N ASP A 327 -13.83 14.66 -10.58
CA ASP A 327 -14.11 15.96 -9.97
C ASP A 327 -14.44 15.88 -8.49
N GLN A 328 -15.19 14.86 -8.08
CA GLN A 328 -15.52 14.63 -6.68
C GLN A 328 -14.28 14.27 -5.86
N THR A 329 -13.37 13.47 -6.42
CA THR A 329 -12.09 13.15 -5.79
C THR A 329 -11.25 14.41 -5.63
N CYS A 330 -11.07 15.21 -6.69
CA CYS A 330 -10.35 16.48 -6.63
C CYS A 330 -10.93 17.40 -5.55
N THR A 331 -12.24 17.65 -5.59
CA THR A 331 -12.94 18.50 -4.62
C THR A 331 -12.76 18.01 -3.18
N LEU A 332 -12.85 16.69 -2.96
CA LEU A 332 -12.67 16.09 -1.65
C LEU A 332 -11.24 16.30 -1.12
N LEU A 333 -10.23 16.09 -1.96
CA LEU A 333 -8.82 16.27 -1.60
C LEU A 333 -8.50 17.75 -1.33
N GLU A 334 -8.90 18.66 -2.21
CA GLU A 334 -8.67 20.11 -2.07
C GLU A 334 -9.32 20.67 -0.80
N LYS A 335 -10.54 20.22 -0.49
CA LYS A 335 -11.23 20.57 0.77
C LYS A 335 -10.43 20.21 2.01
N HIS A 336 -9.58 19.19 1.93
CA HIS A 336 -8.71 18.73 3.02
C HIS A 336 -7.27 19.22 2.89
N GLY A 337 -7.02 20.27 2.08
CA GLY A 337 -5.73 20.96 2.04
C GLY A 337 -4.68 20.32 1.14
N PHE A 338 -5.09 19.41 0.25
CA PHE A 338 -4.20 18.85 -0.77
C PHE A 338 -4.16 19.74 -2.02
N GLU A 339 -3.02 19.77 -2.71
CA GLU A 339 -2.94 20.17 -4.11
C GLU A 339 -3.39 19.01 -4.97
N VAL A 340 -4.17 19.28 -6.01
CA VAL A 340 -4.56 18.26 -6.96
C VAL A 340 -4.29 18.75 -8.37
N ALA A 341 -3.67 17.90 -9.18
CA ALA A 341 -3.56 18.11 -10.61
C ALA A 341 -4.22 16.96 -11.35
N LYS A 342 -5.10 17.29 -12.28
CA LYS A 342 -5.60 16.32 -13.25
C LYS A 342 -4.54 16.03 -14.29
N VAL A 343 -4.32 14.76 -14.58
CA VAL A 343 -3.32 14.31 -15.56
C VAL A 343 -3.87 13.19 -16.42
N PHE A 344 -3.31 13.04 -17.62
CA PHE A 344 -3.60 11.92 -18.50
C PHE A 344 -2.56 10.82 -18.26
N GLY A 345 -2.75 10.01 -17.21
CA GLY A 345 -1.74 9.03 -16.75
C GLY A 345 -1.99 7.56 -17.11
N CYS A 346 -3.12 7.27 -17.74
CA CYS A 346 -3.45 5.93 -18.24
C CYS A 346 -3.89 6.06 -19.69
N LEU A 347 -3.47 5.13 -20.53
CA LEU A 347 -3.89 5.04 -21.92
C LEU A 347 -4.26 3.60 -22.24
N PHE A 348 -5.49 3.40 -22.69
CA PHE A 348 -5.99 2.13 -23.17
C PHE A 348 -7.15 2.33 -24.15
N TYR A 349 -7.59 1.28 -24.83
CA TYR A 349 -8.81 1.34 -25.63
C TYR A 349 -9.61 0.04 -25.52
N LEU A 350 -10.90 0.15 -25.82
CA LEU A 350 -11.80 -0.96 -26.06
C LEU A 350 -12.03 -1.06 -27.58
N ASP A 351 -12.20 -2.27 -28.09
CA ASP A 351 -12.61 -2.48 -29.47
C ASP A 351 -14.07 -2.07 -29.64
N ASN A 352 -14.90 -2.36 -28.64
CA ASN A 352 -16.27 -1.87 -28.52
C ASN A 352 -16.55 -1.28 -27.12
N HIS A 353 -16.56 0.04 -27.03
CA HIS A 353 -16.81 0.78 -25.78
C HIS A 353 -18.26 0.73 -25.28
N GLU A 354 -19.16 0.07 -26.01
CA GLU A 354 -20.55 -0.18 -25.60
C GLU A 354 -20.78 -1.63 -25.14
N ASP A 355 -19.85 -2.55 -25.44
CA ASP A 355 -19.99 -3.97 -25.07
C ASP A 355 -19.79 -4.16 -23.56
N PRO A 356 -20.79 -4.67 -22.81
CA PRO A 356 -20.64 -4.98 -21.39
C PRO A 356 -19.49 -5.94 -21.07
N ALA A 357 -19.15 -6.87 -21.98
CA ALA A 357 -18.04 -7.80 -21.79
C ALA A 357 -16.69 -7.08 -21.79
N GLU A 358 -16.52 -6.10 -22.68
CA GLU A 358 -15.33 -5.25 -22.73
C GLU A 358 -15.28 -4.24 -21.58
N LEU A 359 -16.43 -3.65 -21.23
CA LEU A 359 -16.53 -2.71 -20.11
C LEU A 359 -16.13 -3.33 -18.76
N ALA A 360 -16.20 -4.66 -18.62
CA ALA A 360 -15.72 -5.39 -17.45
C ALA A 360 -14.20 -5.25 -17.23
N PHE A 361 -13.45 -4.91 -18.27
CA PHE A 361 -12.00 -4.73 -18.22
C PHE A 361 -11.56 -3.28 -17.95
N VAL A 362 -12.46 -2.30 -18.08
CA VAL A 362 -12.19 -0.88 -17.80
C VAL A 362 -11.60 -0.65 -16.39
N PRO A 363 -12.12 -1.26 -15.31
CA PRO A 363 -11.59 -1.02 -13.97
C PRO A 363 -10.14 -1.48 -13.78
N TYR A 364 -9.64 -2.33 -14.68
CA TYR A 364 -8.28 -2.86 -14.73
C TYR A 364 -7.43 -2.18 -15.82
N CYS A 365 -8.01 -1.23 -16.56
CA CYS A 365 -7.40 -0.54 -17.69
C CYS A 365 -6.91 -1.51 -18.79
N LYS A 366 -7.75 -2.48 -19.19
CA LYS A 366 -7.45 -3.54 -20.18
C LYS A 366 -8.51 -3.59 -21.31
N SER A 367 -8.18 -4.22 -22.44
CA SER A 367 -9.16 -4.74 -23.43
C SER A 367 -9.42 -6.24 -23.24
N SER A 368 -10.45 -6.78 -23.90
CA SER A 368 -10.93 -8.17 -23.79
C SER A 368 -10.00 -9.25 -24.36
N ASP A 369 -10.45 -10.51 -24.30
CA ASP A 369 -9.63 -11.73 -24.37
C ASP A 369 -8.59 -11.74 -25.51
N CYS A 370 -7.31 -11.85 -25.09
CA CYS A 370 -6.04 -11.79 -25.84
C CYS A 370 -5.27 -10.44 -25.91
N TYR A 371 -5.51 -9.52 -24.95
CA TYR A 371 -4.63 -8.41 -24.50
C TYR A 371 -4.00 -7.48 -25.56
N ASP A 372 -4.75 -6.50 -26.07
CA ASP A 372 -4.19 -5.45 -26.96
C ASP A 372 -4.53 -4.00 -26.59
N GLY A 373 -5.22 -3.79 -25.47
CA GLY A 373 -5.85 -2.50 -25.17
C GLY A 373 -5.02 -1.51 -24.37
N ALA A 374 -4.25 -1.96 -23.38
CA ALA A 374 -3.51 -1.04 -22.51
C ALA A 374 -2.17 -0.65 -23.13
N LEU A 375 -1.94 0.65 -23.22
CA LEU A 375 -0.80 1.26 -23.90
C LEU A 375 0.13 2.02 -22.93
N ALA A 376 -0.41 2.49 -21.80
CA ALA A 376 0.39 3.09 -20.74
C ALA A 376 -0.37 3.09 -19.41
N LEU A 377 0.29 2.71 -18.31
CA LEU A 377 -0.28 2.72 -16.95
C LEU A 377 0.68 3.43 -15.98
N MET A 378 0.87 4.73 -16.18
CA MET A 378 1.87 5.52 -15.45
C MET A 378 1.38 6.03 -14.09
N MET A 379 0.08 5.99 -13.80
CA MET A 379 -0.47 6.38 -12.49
C MET A 379 0.00 5.47 -11.34
N ASN A 380 0.27 4.19 -11.62
CA ASN A 380 0.64 3.19 -10.61
C ASN A 380 2.14 3.26 -10.26
N GLY A 381 2.59 4.43 -9.80
CA GLY A 381 3.99 4.67 -9.45
C GLY A 381 4.22 4.93 -7.98
N VAL A 382 5.49 5.17 -7.62
CA VAL A 382 5.93 5.53 -6.27
C VAL A 382 6.66 6.87 -6.33
N ALA A 383 6.33 7.77 -5.41
CA ALA A 383 7.02 9.05 -5.30
C ALA A 383 8.24 8.94 -4.38
N LEU A 384 9.32 9.61 -4.76
CA LEU A 384 10.59 9.67 -4.05
C LEU A 384 10.85 11.15 -3.70
N ASP A 385 11.12 11.43 -2.44
CA ASP A 385 11.53 12.74 -1.93
C ASP A 385 12.88 12.57 -1.23
N LEU A 386 13.94 12.64 -2.03
CA LEU A 386 15.32 12.38 -1.63
C LEU A 386 16.12 13.68 -1.58
N ASN A 387 17.27 13.67 -0.90
CA ASN A 387 18.18 14.82 -0.92
C ASN A 387 18.64 15.23 -2.33
N SER A 388 18.71 14.27 -3.27
CA SER A 388 19.10 14.49 -4.67
C SER A 388 17.99 15.14 -5.52
N GLY A 389 16.76 15.16 -5.01
CA GLY A 389 15.58 15.73 -5.65
C GLY A 389 14.32 14.89 -5.44
N ARG A 390 13.22 15.38 -6.00
CA ARG A 390 11.94 14.67 -6.02
C ARG A 390 11.80 13.91 -7.33
N TYR A 391 11.50 12.62 -7.27
CA TYR A 391 11.36 11.75 -8.42
C TYR A 391 10.01 11.04 -8.37
N PHE A 392 9.55 10.56 -9.52
CA PHE A 392 8.43 9.62 -9.58
C PHE A 392 8.90 8.40 -10.36
N ILE A 393 8.74 7.22 -9.77
CA ILE A 393 9.10 5.97 -10.43
C ILE A 393 7.82 5.28 -10.92
N ALA A 394 7.78 4.89 -12.19
CA ALA A 394 6.64 4.22 -12.80
C ALA A 394 7.11 3.04 -13.68
N SER A 395 6.20 2.13 -14.00
CA SER A 395 6.50 1.06 -14.96
C SER A 395 6.97 1.64 -16.29
N HIS A 396 7.95 1.00 -16.94
CA HIS A 396 8.44 1.40 -18.25
C HIS A 396 7.29 1.49 -19.27
N CYS A 397 7.31 2.56 -20.07
CA CYS A 397 6.39 2.80 -21.17
C CYS A 397 7.21 3.15 -22.41
N GLU A 398 6.97 2.44 -23.49
CA GLU A 398 7.73 2.56 -24.74
C GLU A 398 7.35 3.84 -25.52
N MET A 399 6.17 4.40 -25.25
CA MET A 399 5.65 5.57 -25.96
C MET A 399 6.23 6.88 -25.43
N LYS A 400 7.32 7.35 -26.04
CA LYS A 400 8.06 8.54 -25.61
C LYS A 400 7.22 9.81 -25.55
N SER A 401 6.31 10.02 -26.49
CA SER A 401 5.43 11.19 -26.54
C SER A 401 4.47 11.24 -25.34
N PHE A 402 3.88 10.10 -24.97
CA PHE A 402 3.05 9.96 -23.78
C PHE A 402 3.85 10.17 -22.49
N VAL A 403 5.03 9.53 -22.39
CA VAL A 403 5.95 9.70 -21.26
C VAL A 403 6.33 11.17 -21.06
N SER A 404 6.67 11.87 -22.15
CA SER A 404 7.04 13.28 -22.12
C SER A 404 5.89 14.18 -21.66
N GLN A 405 4.66 13.90 -22.10
CA GLN A 405 3.48 14.64 -21.65
C GLN A 405 3.20 14.40 -20.16
N PHE A 406 3.29 13.16 -19.71
CA PHE A 406 3.07 12.81 -18.31
C PHE A 406 4.15 13.46 -17.43
N GLU A 407 5.42 13.34 -17.81
CA GLU A 407 6.55 13.97 -17.12
C GLU A 407 6.40 15.49 -17.04
N ALA A 408 6.01 16.16 -18.13
CA ALA A 408 5.76 17.60 -18.12
C ALA A 408 4.66 18.00 -17.12
N SER A 409 3.69 17.12 -16.87
CA SER A 409 2.66 17.34 -15.84
C SER A 409 3.23 17.19 -14.43
N LEU A 410 4.13 16.23 -14.22
CA LEU A 410 4.83 16.03 -12.93
C LEU A 410 5.81 17.17 -12.62
N GLN A 411 6.53 17.68 -13.62
CA GLN A 411 7.49 18.78 -13.47
C GLN A 411 6.84 20.07 -12.97
N LYS A 412 5.60 20.35 -13.39
CA LYS A 412 4.79 21.48 -12.86
C LYS A 412 4.54 21.37 -11.36
N LEU A 413 4.58 20.16 -10.80
CA LEU A 413 4.40 19.88 -9.37
C LEU A 413 5.74 19.78 -8.62
N GLY A 414 6.85 20.08 -9.29
CA GLY A 414 8.19 20.06 -8.69
C GLY A 414 8.79 18.65 -8.58
N ILE A 415 8.30 17.68 -9.36
CA ILE A 415 9.03 16.44 -9.60
C ILE A 415 10.13 16.74 -10.61
N LYS A 416 11.38 16.47 -10.22
CA LYS A 416 12.57 16.74 -11.02
C LYS A 416 12.59 15.90 -12.29
N GLU A 417 12.28 14.62 -12.17
CA GLU A 417 12.42 13.65 -13.24
C GLU A 417 11.48 12.45 -13.01
N LEU A 418 10.90 11.95 -14.09
CA LEU A 418 10.21 10.66 -14.13
C LEU A 418 11.24 9.56 -14.43
N ARG A 419 11.24 8.49 -13.64
CA ARG A 419 12.13 7.34 -13.83
C ARG A 419 11.34 6.09 -14.15
N SER A 420 11.79 5.37 -15.15
CA SER A 420 11.18 4.11 -15.57
C SER A 420 11.77 2.95 -14.80
N VAL A 421 10.90 2.07 -14.31
CA VAL A 421 11.25 0.78 -13.73
C VAL A 421 10.81 -0.30 -14.69
N ASP A 422 11.77 -1.10 -15.11
CA ASP A 422 11.58 -2.14 -16.09
C ASP A 422 11.31 -3.51 -15.44
N MET A 423 10.66 -4.42 -16.15
CA MET A 423 10.30 -5.76 -15.68
C MET A 423 11.30 -6.82 -16.15
N LEU A 424 12.60 -6.62 -15.87
CA LEU A 424 13.71 -7.36 -16.47
C LEU A 424 13.64 -8.89 -16.35
N GLU A 425 12.89 -9.44 -15.38
CA GLU A 425 12.71 -10.90 -15.21
C GLU A 425 11.41 -11.45 -15.81
N GLY A 426 10.52 -10.56 -16.29
CA GLY A 426 9.24 -10.94 -16.89
C GLY A 426 9.30 -11.30 -18.37
N TYR A 427 10.46 -11.13 -19.01
CA TYR A 427 10.68 -11.50 -20.42
C TYR A 427 11.82 -12.50 -20.57
N ASP A 428 11.75 -13.24 -21.66
CA ASP A 428 12.88 -13.96 -22.22
C ASP A 428 13.97 -12.94 -22.63
N TYR A 429 15.21 -13.15 -22.15
CA TYR A 429 16.37 -12.31 -22.49
C TYR A 429 16.73 -12.31 -23.99
N ASP A 430 16.10 -13.18 -24.79
CA ASP A 430 16.31 -13.27 -26.24
C ASP A 430 15.54 -12.24 -27.07
N GLY A 431 14.68 -11.41 -26.44
CA GLY A 431 13.89 -10.38 -27.12
C GLY A 431 12.68 -10.90 -27.90
N SER A 432 12.35 -12.19 -27.79
CA SER A 432 11.22 -12.82 -28.48
C SER A 432 9.88 -12.72 -27.73
N PHE A 433 9.88 -12.20 -26.50
CA PHE A 433 8.70 -12.07 -25.62
C PHE A 433 7.84 -13.35 -25.59
N SER A 434 8.45 -14.53 -25.42
CA SER A 434 7.75 -15.82 -25.49
C SER A 434 6.67 -16.08 -24.41
N GLY A 435 6.41 -15.15 -23.48
CA GLY A 435 5.20 -15.15 -22.64
C GLY A 435 5.14 -16.18 -21.51
N ILE A 436 6.20 -16.95 -21.30
CA ILE A 436 6.14 -18.19 -20.50
C ILE A 436 6.16 -17.92 -18.98
N TYR A 437 6.93 -16.94 -18.49
CA TYR A 437 7.22 -16.82 -17.05
C TYR A 437 6.01 -16.43 -16.18
N TYR A 438 5.10 -15.59 -16.70
CA TYR A 438 3.87 -15.18 -16.01
C TYR A 438 2.59 -15.79 -16.58
N GLY A 439 2.70 -16.77 -17.50
CA GLY A 439 1.55 -17.36 -18.19
C GLY A 439 0.87 -16.41 -19.19
N ILE A 440 1.58 -15.38 -19.64
CA ILE A 440 1.10 -14.37 -20.59
C ILE A 440 1.43 -14.85 -22.00
N MET A 441 0.76 -15.92 -22.44
CA MET A 441 0.95 -16.45 -23.79
C MET A 441 0.65 -15.36 -24.83
N GLY A 442 1.67 -14.88 -25.55
CA GLY A 442 1.51 -13.96 -26.68
C GLY A 442 1.79 -12.48 -26.41
N ALA A 443 2.37 -12.09 -25.27
CA ALA A 443 2.89 -10.72 -25.12
C ALA A 443 4.00 -10.44 -26.17
N THR A 444 4.08 -9.20 -26.65
CA THR A 444 5.05 -8.75 -27.68
C THR A 444 5.78 -7.46 -27.29
N SER A 445 5.41 -6.83 -26.17
CA SER A 445 6.02 -5.60 -25.64
C SER A 445 5.94 -5.53 -24.12
N VAL A 446 6.77 -4.66 -23.51
CA VAL A 446 6.74 -4.41 -22.05
C VAL A 446 5.37 -3.88 -21.63
N THR A 447 4.81 -3.00 -22.44
CA THR A 447 3.49 -2.40 -22.24
C THR A 447 2.37 -3.44 -22.07
N GLN A 448 2.37 -4.52 -22.87
CA GLN A 448 1.38 -5.60 -22.75
C GLN A 448 1.58 -6.45 -21.47
N VAL A 449 2.81 -6.63 -21.01
CA VAL A 449 3.09 -7.27 -19.71
C VAL A 449 2.61 -6.37 -18.58
N VAL A 450 2.87 -5.05 -18.65
CA VAL A 450 2.40 -4.05 -17.68
C VAL A 450 0.88 -4.05 -17.63
N ALA A 451 0.22 -4.11 -18.80
CA ALA A 451 -1.22 -4.24 -18.93
C ALA A 451 -1.73 -5.46 -18.16
N THR A 452 -1.13 -6.63 -18.39
CA THR A 452 -1.52 -7.88 -17.70
C THR A 452 -1.40 -7.76 -16.19
N MET A 453 -0.36 -7.08 -15.73
CA MET A 453 -0.13 -6.81 -14.31
C MET A 453 -0.88 -5.58 -13.78
N ASN A 454 -1.77 -4.94 -14.56
CA ASN A 454 -2.48 -3.70 -14.18
C ASN A 454 -1.53 -2.61 -13.67
N GLY A 455 -0.35 -2.44 -14.28
CA GLY A 455 0.58 -1.36 -13.88
C GLY A 455 1.29 -1.54 -12.55
N ALA A 456 1.13 -2.68 -11.87
CA ALA A 456 1.28 -2.93 -10.43
C ALA A 456 2.62 -2.67 -9.71
N LEU A 457 3.51 -1.82 -10.21
CA LEU A 457 4.73 -1.44 -9.51
C LEU A 457 4.44 -1.02 -8.06
N ARG A 458 3.42 -0.17 -7.84
CA ARG A 458 3.02 0.26 -6.49
C ARG A 458 2.45 -0.89 -5.67
N CYS A 459 1.60 -1.75 -6.24
CA CYS A 459 1.03 -2.88 -5.49
C CYS A 459 2.08 -3.95 -5.12
N GLN A 460 3.21 -3.98 -5.84
CA GLN A 460 4.34 -4.89 -5.59
C GLN A 460 5.44 -4.30 -4.69
N THR A 461 5.25 -3.07 -4.22
CA THR A 461 6.20 -2.38 -3.34
C THR A 461 5.50 -1.82 -2.12
N SER A 462 6.20 -1.78 -0.99
CA SER A 462 5.72 -1.07 0.21
C SER A 462 6.83 -0.16 0.70
N VAL A 463 6.54 1.13 0.92
CA VAL A 463 7.52 2.03 1.50
C VAL A 463 7.40 1.92 3.02
N ILE A 464 8.53 1.67 3.68
CA ILE A 464 8.58 1.45 5.13
C ILE A 464 9.62 2.39 5.74
N SER A 465 9.27 3.04 6.85
CA SER A 465 10.23 3.78 7.66
C SER A 465 11.37 2.89 8.17
N ARG A 466 12.64 3.32 8.03
CA ARG A 466 13.79 2.64 8.63
C ARG A 466 13.75 2.66 10.17
N SER A 467 13.03 3.61 10.75
CA SER A 467 12.88 3.70 12.21
C SER A 467 12.05 2.54 12.78
N ILE A 468 11.00 2.10 12.07
CA ILE A 468 10.18 0.93 12.43
C ILE A 468 11.04 -0.34 12.44
N LEU A 469 11.90 -0.50 11.43
CA LEU A 469 12.81 -1.65 11.33
C LEU A 469 13.76 -1.77 12.54
N ARG A 470 14.22 -0.64 13.10
CA ARG A 470 15.11 -0.62 14.27
C ARG A 470 14.40 -0.92 15.59
N ILE A 471 13.14 -0.52 15.75
CA ILE A 471 12.37 -0.78 16.98
C ILE A 471 12.10 -2.30 17.12
N HIS A 472 11.83 -2.98 16.02
CA HIS A 472 11.64 -4.43 16.02
C HIS A 472 12.94 -5.21 16.24
N SER A 473 14.11 -4.70 15.82
CA SER A 473 15.40 -5.34 16.10
C SER A 473 15.80 -5.21 17.59
N PHE A 474 15.52 -4.08 18.25
CA PHE A 474 15.85 -3.88 19.67
C PHE A 474 14.87 -4.59 20.63
N GLU A 475 13.58 -4.68 20.32
CA GLU A 475 12.62 -5.39 21.19
C GLU A 475 12.73 -6.92 21.10
N GLN A 476 13.31 -7.47 20.02
CA GLN A 476 13.58 -8.91 19.93
C GLN A 476 14.72 -9.34 20.88
N GLU A 477 15.75 -8.52 21.09
CA GLU A 477 16.85 -8.87 22.02
C GLU A 477 16.42 -8.86 23.50
N GLU A 478 15.56 -7.92 23.93
CA GLU A 478 15.08 -7.87 25.33
C GLU A 478 13.94 -8.88 25.62
N ARG A 479 13.08 -9.22 24.64
CA ARG A 479 12.00 -10.19 24.86
C ARG A 479 12.47 -11.65 24.80
N ILE A 480 13.53 -11.96 24.04
CA ILE A 480 14.09 -13.31 23.96
C ILE A 480 14.90 -13.66 25.22
N SER A 481 15.58 -12.69 25.85
CA SER A 481 16.37 -12.95 27.06
C SER A 481 15.55 -13.04 28.36
N SER A 482 14.36 -12.43 28.43
CA SER A 482 13.62 -12.28 29.70
C SER A 482 12.43 -13.23 29.90
N ARG A 483 12.07 -14.08 28.93
CA ARG A 483 10.89 -14.98 29.04
C ARG A 483 11.14 -16.48 28.84
N PHE A 484 12.37 -16.94 28.59
CA PHE A 484 12.63 -18.35 28.26
C PHE A 484 13.44 -19.17 29.27
N PHE A 485 13.79 -18.63 30.44
CA PHE A 485 14.33 -19.44 31.54
C PHE A 485 13.50 -19.31 32.81
N GLN A 486 12.33 -19.92 32.81
CA GLN A 486 11.73 -20.53 34.01
C GLN A 486 10.74 -21.59 33.56
N VAL A 487 11.25 -22.79 33.31
CA VAL A 487 10.42 -24.00 33.19
C VAL A 487 9.85 -24.27 34.60
N PRO A 488 8.52 -24.33 34.78
CA PRO A 488 7.96 -24.81 36.03
C PRO A 488 8.35 -26.28 36.20
N LYS A 489 9.03 -26.62 37.31
CA LYS A 489 9.23 -28.02 37.69
C LYS A 489 7.86 -28.65 37.97
N VAL A 490 7.32 -29.37 36.99
CA VAL A 490 6.19 -30.26 37.21
C VAL A 490 6.74 -31.50 37.91
N LYS A 491 6.33 -31.72 39.16
CA LYS A 491 6.47 -33.03 39.81
C LYS A 491 5.48 -33.97 39.11
N ILE A 492 6.00 -35.01 38.49
CA ILE A 492 5.20 -36.13 37.99
C ILE A 492 5.23 -37.18 39.11
N ASP A 493 4.07 -37.48 39.67
CA ASP A 493 3.88 -38.65 40.52
C ASP A 493 3.82 -39.89 39.61
N ASP A 494 4.85 -40.72 39.72
CA ASP A 494 4.92 -42.05 39.13
C ASP A 494 3.97 -42.99 39.87
N GLU A 495 2.76 -43.19 39.38
CA GLU A 495 2.03 -44.43 39.59
C GLU A 495 0.80 -44.51 38.67
N LYS A 496 0.98 -45.21 37.53
CA LYS A 496 0.01 -46.01 36.76
C LYS A 496 0.30 -45.90 35.27
N GLU A 497 1.06 -46.85 34.75
CA GLU A 497 0.61 -47.79 33.71
C GLU A 497 1.80 -48.61 33.20
N LYS A 498 2.16 -49.62 33.99
CA LYS A 498 2.62 -50.89 33.41
C LYS A 498 1.38 -51.70 33.06
N LYS A 499 1.17 -51.95 31.77
CA LYS A 499 0.63 -53.18 31.16
C LYS A 499 -0.24 -52.84 29.94
N ALA A 500 0.32 -52.97 28.75
CA ALA A 500 -0.34 -53.63 27.63
C ALA A 500 0.58 -53.69 26.40
N PHE A 501 1.00 -54.92 26.09
CA PHE A 501 1.32 -55.44 24.76
C PHE A 501 2.58 -54.99 24.01
N SER A 502 3.59 -55.85 24.20
CA SER A 502 4.49 -56.37 23.17
C SER A 502 3.78 -56.79 21.88
N THR A 503 4.37 -56.53 20.72
CA THR A 503 5.07 -57.57 19.93
C THR A 503 5.86 -56.94 18.79
N GLU A 504 7.03 -57.53 18.56
CA GLU A 504 8.04 -57.18 17.58
C GLU A 504 7.66 -57.54 16.14
N SER A 505 8.40 -56.89 15.25
CA SER A 505 8.58 -57.09 13.81
C SER A 505 8.84 -58.54 13.37
N ASN A 506 8.36 -58.87 12.16
CA ASN A 506 9.07 -59.78 11.26
C ASN A 506 8.66 -59.55 9.78
N GLY A 507 9.62 -59.06 8.99
CA GLY A 507 10.16 -59.76 7.82
C GLY A 507 9.35 -59.93 6.52
N LYS A 508 10.00 -59.44 5.44
CA LYS A 508 10.15 -60.00 4.08
C LYS A 508 9.28 -59.49 2.93
N ASP A 509 10.02 -59.00 1.92
CA ASP A 509 9.98 -59.27 0.47
C ASP A 509 8.61 -59.33 -0.22
N THR A 510 8.37 -58.47 -1.20
CA THR A 510 8.55 -58.78 -2.65
C THR A 510 7.97 -57.67 -3.55
N LEU A 511 8.45 -57.74 -4.79
CA LEU A 511 8.28 -56.92 -5.99
C LEU A 511 6.85 -56.60 -6.47
N ASP A 512 6.85 -55.67 -7.42
CA ASP A 512 5.93 -55.46 -8.56
C ASP A 512 4.97 -54.26 -8.47
N GLY A 513 5.05 -53.41 -9.52
CA GLY A 513 4.03 -52.42 -9.87
C GLY A 513 2.76 -53.08 -10.47
N PRO A 514 1.93 -52.41 -11.30
CA PRO A 514 2.02 -51.02 -11.75
C PRO A 514 0.64 -50.28 -11.81
N THR A 515 0.70 -48.95 -12.05
CA THR A 515 -0.25 -48.08 -12.83
C THR A 515 -1.75 -47.87 -12.50
N TYR A 516 -2.19 -46.64 -12.83
CA TYR A 516 -3.53 -46.07 -13.09
C TYR A 516 -4.40 -45.80 -11.85
N ILE A 517 -5.03 -44.62 -11.66
CA ILE A 517 -5.58 -43.58 -12.56
C ILE A 517 -5.21 -42.18 -12.05
#